data_AF-A0A821B2I4-F1
#
_entry.id   AF-A0A821B2I4-F1
#
_cell.length_a   1.000
_cell.length_b   1.000
_cell.length_c   1.000
_cell.angle_alpha   90.00
_cell.angle_beta   90.00
_cell.angle_gamma   90.00
#
_symmetry.space_group_name_H-M   'P 1'
#
loop_
_entity.id
_entity.type
_entity.pdbx_description
1 polymer ?
#
loop_
_entity_poly.entity_id
_entity_poly.type
_entity_poly.pdbx_seq_one_letter_code
_entity_poly.pdbx_strand_id
1 'polypeptide(L)'
;MNELPLLPGNRFSDVTRTNFIVPRTLSFKNGHRIVRLPRLGIGQTHKPNVELTEDEREILNNFQPELIYGKVKVQGYRKFVPASVHYDKKVLRFYGYFKQTIYGSPLESHRIRRVTVYYYLEDDTIAIYEIPYKNSALVQGMRVRRHRISKNDQNEPYNWRDLNLGQNLAIYGTVYRLCACDQFTREWLESEGIELQCPELIPSDPYTLKLMEKNESEKQHTHHSDLKEILPDRLAKQPIISNRKILSMDGKVLRFYAIIDDHDQKRDILRKFVIHLYLVDNTIEIREVHRDNDGYDPIGVYLHRQIVPKDSTYNIIESFVNLFVNKHEQEKICYFTLEDFAIGRHVTIFNRIFFLYDCDIFTKSFYHQHFGQIDFTPIDIDTQKKQKPPVQLPPVPPHIMFGKPEDTIQNVKSLLPKPAKKDRIKLLENENRVLRYEAVMDGDCQRKFLIVYRLADDLISVYEKPLDGYGCLTRKFLERIRIPKPDSHPDAPMYYGPNDFYIGAHVELFKHPFIITDADRCVLKFIEENRLQFSQHVIDSLRQKLCPDNENHNQMEAPQL
;
A
#
# COMPACT_ATOMS: atom_id res chain seq x y z
N MET A 1 -71.76 -41.32 1.19
CA MET A 1 -71.45 -42.17 0.02
C MET A 1 -70.38 -43.13 0.46
N ASN A 2 -70.79 -44.36 0.76
CA ASN A 2 -69.95 -45.33 1.43
C ASN A 2 -69.13 -46.12 0.40
N GLU A 3 -67.81 -45.97 0.51
CA GLU A 3 -66.70 -46.85 0.10
C GLU A 3 -66.86 -47.63 -1.21
N LEU A 4 -66.75 -46.91 -2.34
CA LEU A 4 -66.41 -47.51 -3.63
C LEU A 4 -64.91 -47.87 -3.67
N PRO A 5 -64.52 -49.04 -4.21
CA PRO A 5 -63.12 -49.41 -4.34
C PRO A 5 -62.39 -48.50 -5.34
N LEU A 6 -61.16 -48.11 -5.02
CA LEU A 6 -60.30 -47.18 -5.79
C LEU A 6 -59.72 -47.83 -7.06
N LEU A 7 -60.53 -48.60 -7.79
CA LEU A 7 -60.18 -49.18 -9.08
C LEU A 7 -60.35 -48.13 -10.21
N PRO A 8 -59.57 -48.24 -11.31
CA PRO A 8 -59.81 -47.44 -12.51
C PRO A 8 -61.27 -47.63 -12.98
N GLY A 9 -62.01 -46.52 -13.14
CA GLY A 9 -63.44 -46.54 -13.49
C GLY A 9 -64.38 -46.09 -12.37
N ASN A 10 -63.98 -46.25 -11.10
CA ASN A 10 -64.78 -45.84 -9.93
C ASN A 10 -64.37 -44.45 -9.38
N ARG A 11 -63.75 -43.61 -10.22
CA ARG A 11 -63.35 -42.24 -9.87
C ARG A 11 -64.08 -41.25 -10.74
N PHE A 12 -64.89 -40.40 -10.11
CA PHE A 12 -65.57 -39.29 -10.78
C PHE A 12 -64.67 -38.06 -10.73
N SER A 13 -64.24 -37.57 -11.89
CA SER A 13 -63.52 -36.30 -12.00
C SER A 13 -64.52 -35.15 -12.06
N ASP A 14 -64.43 -34.21 -11.12
CA ASP A 14 -65.26 -33.01 -11.13
C ASP A 14 -64.82 -32.07 -12.26
N VAL A 15 -65.61 -32.03 -13.33
CA VAL A 15 -65.38 -31.20 -14.54
C VAL A 15 -65.59 -29.71 -14.30
N THR A 16 -66.19 -29.32 -13.17
CA THR A 16 -66.41 -27.90 -12.83
C THR A 16 -65.19 -27.24 -12.17
N ARG A 17 -64.15 -28.03 -11.86
CA ARG A 17 -62.96 -27.54 -11.17
C ARG A 17 -62.08 -26.70 -12.09
N THR A 18 -61.96 -25.42 -11.78
CA THR A 18 -61.15 -24.45 -12.56
C THR A 18 -59.79 -24.15 -11.91
N ASN A 19 -59.61 -24.46 -10.62
CA ASN A 19 -58.40 -24.13 -9.86
C ASN A 19 -57.56 -25.39 -9.52
N PHE A 20 -56.30 -25.39 -9.98
CA PHE A 20 -55.35 -26.50 -9.82
C PHE A 20 -54.07 -26.09 -9.07
N ILE A 21 -54.07 -24.96 -8.36
CA ILE A 21 -52.89 -24.45 -7.65
C ILE A 21 -52.40 -25.49 -6.63
N VAL A 22 -51.14 -25.90 -6.74
CA VAL A 22 -50.50 -26.85 -5.83
C VAL A 22 -49.90 -26.08 -4.64
N PRO A 23 -50.18 -26.46 -3.39
CA PRO A 23 -49.60 -25.79 -2.23
C PRO A 23 -48.08 -26.01 -2.19
N ARG A 24 -47.32 -24.93 -1.97
CA ARG A 24 -45.86 -24.98 -1.87
C ARG A 24 -45.42 -25.57 -0.53
N THR A 25 -45.37 -26.90 -0.46
CA THR A 25 -44.93 -27.67 0.71
C THR A 25 -43.41 -27.81 0.79
N LEU A 26 -42.72 -27.66 -0.34
CA LEU A 26 -41.25 -27.77 -0.43
C LEU A 26 -40.66 -26.42 -0.84
N SER A 27 -39.66 -25.95 -0.10
CA SER A 27 -38.97 -24.69 -0.38
C SER A 27 -37.51 -24.75 0.05
N PHE A 28 -36.68 -23.89 -0.53
CA PHE A 28 -35.31 -23.66 -0.09
C PHE A 28 -35.21 -22.27 0.52
N LYS A 29 -34.55 -22.16 1.68
CA LYS A 29 -34.18 -20.87 2.28
C LYS A 29 -32.72 -20.97 2.71
N ASN A 30 -31.88 -20.06 2.20
CA ASN A 30 -30.45 -19.98 2.52
C ASN A 30 -29.72 -21.33 2.35
N GLY A 31 -29.99 -22.05 1.25
CA GLY A 31 -29.32 -23.32 0.95
C GLY A 31 -29.89 -24.58 1.63
N HIS A 32 -30.83 -24.43 2.58
CA HIS A 32 -31.44 -25.57 3.27
C HIS A 32 -32.85 -25.89 2.77
N ARG A 33 -33.16 -27.19 2.64
CA ARG A 33 -34.50 -27.70 2.29
C ARG A 33 -35.44 -27.54 3.49
N ILE A 34 -36.55 -26.83 3.29
CA ILE A 34 -37.63 -26.65 4.26
C ILE A 34 -38.89 -27.34 3.76
N VAL A 35 -39.45 -28.22 4.59
CA VAL A 35 -40.72 -28.91 4.35
C VAL A 35 -41.81 -28.28 5.22
N ARG A 36 -42.92 -27.86 4.62
CA ARG A 36 -44.11 -27.30 5.28
C ARG A 36 -45.30 -28.22 5.06
N LEU A 37 -46.07 -28.46 6.13
CA LEU A 37 -47.32 -29.20 6.02
C LEU A 37 -48.37 -28.37 5.26
N PRO A 38 -49.05 -28.94 4.25
CA PRO A 38 -50.08 -28.22 3.49
C PRO A 38 -51.34 -28.05 4.34
N ARG A 39 -51.73 -26.80 4.61
CA ARG A 39 -52.98 -26.45 5.31
C ARG A 39 -54.23 -26.71 4.46
N LEU A 40 -54.12 -26.55 3.14
CA LEU A 40 -55.19 -26.77 2.17
C LEU A 40 -54.76 -27.83 1.15
N GLY A 41 -55.74 -28.48 0.53
CA GLY A 41 -55.53 -29.37 -0.61
C GLY A 41 -55.18 -28.60 -1.89
N ILE A 42 -55.01 -29.34 -2.98
CA ILE A 42 -54.79 -28.76 -4.32
C ILE A 42 -55.99 -27.87 -4.68
N GLY A 43 -55.78 -26.74 -5.35
CA GLY A 43 -56.87 -25.82 -5.73
C GLY A 43 -57.59 -25.17 -4.54
N GLN A 44 -56.94 -25.04 -3.39
CA GLN A 44 -57.49 -24.49 -2.14
C GLN A 44 -58.68 -25.28 -1.55
N THR A 45 -58.86 -26.55 -1.92
CA THR A 45 -59.92 -27.38 -1.34
C THR A 45 -59.63 -27.66 0.13
N HIS A 46 -60.62 -27.49 1.02
CA HIS A 46 -60.53 -27.92 2.40
C HIS A 46 -60.31 -29.44 2.46
N LYS A 47 -59.32 -29.90 3.24
CA LYS A 47 -59.10 -31.33 3.46
C LYS A 47 -60.09 -31.81 4.53
N PRO A 48 -60.80 -32.92 4.32
CA PRO A 48 -61.83 -33.38 5.27
C PRO A 48 -61.30 -33.85 6.63
N ASN A 49 -59.99 -34.08 6.80
CA ASN A 49 -59.42 -34.68 8.02
C ASN A 49 -58.56 -33.72 8.86
N VAL A 50 -58.84 -32.42 8.88
CA VAL A 50 -58.04 -31.45 9.69
C VAL A 50 -58.86 -30.78 10.79
N GLU A 51 -60.19 -30.88 10.77
CA GLU A 51 -61.04 -30.37 11.84
C GLU A 51 -61.59 -31.54 12.63
N LEU A 52 -61.16 -31.65 13.90
CA LEU A 52 -61.71 -32.59 14.87
C LEU A 52 -63.21 -32.34 15.01
N THR A 53 -64.01 -33.40 15.02
CA THR A 53 -65.45 -33.30 15.34
C THR A 53 -65.63 -32.71 16.74
N GLU A 54 -66.78 -32.08 17.03
CA GLU A 54 -67.05 -31.47 18.35
C GLU A 54 -66.85 -32.48 19.49
N ASP A 55 -67.28 -33.72 19.29
CA ASP A 55 -67.10 -34.83 20.23
C ASP A 55 -65.61 -35.17 20.46
N GLU A 56 -64.79 -35.21 19.40
CA GLU A 56 -63.35 -35.44 19.52
C GLU A 56 -62.64 -34.28 20.22
N ARG A 57 -63.11 -33.04 20.02
CA ARG A 57 -62.59 -31.85 20.73
C ARG A 57 -62.96 -31.90 22.21
N GLU A 58 -64.15 -32.38 22.54
CA GLU A 58 -64.62 -32.51 23.92
C GLU A 58 -63.85 -33.60 24.68
N ILE A 59 -63.57 -34.73 24.03
CA ILE A 59 -62.73 -35.80 24.58
C ILE A 59 -61.30 -35.31 24.82
N LEU A 60 -60.71 -34.56 23.88
CA LEU A 60 -59.38 -33.97 24.05
C LEU A 60 -59.32 -32.90 25.15
N ASN A 61 -60.36 -32.08 25.28
CA ASN A 61 -60.45 -31.06 26.34
C ASN A 61 -60.57 -31.70 27.74
N ASN A 62 -61.23 -32.84 27.85
CA ASN A 62 -61.39 -33.57 29.11
C ASN A 62 -60.27 -34.57 29.41
N PHE A 63 -59.38 -34.86 28.45
CA PHE A 63 -58.23 -35.73 28.67
C PHE A 63 -57.08 -34.97 29.35
N GLN A 64 -56.97 -35.08 30.67
CA GLN A 64 -55.86 -34.55 31.47
C GLN A 64 -54.86 -35.66 31.83
N PRO A 65 -53.88 -35.98 30.96
CA PRO A 65 -52.91 -37.06 31.20
C PRO A 65 -52.02 -36.81 32.43
N GLU A 66 -51.90 -35.56 32.89
CA GLU A 66 -51.14 -35.19 34.09
C GLU A 66 -51.73 -35.78 35.39
N LEU A 67 -53.05 -36.01 35.45
CA LEU A 67 -53.72 -36.61 36.61
C LEU A 67 -53.50 -38.14 36.67
N ILE A 68 -53.30 -38.79 35.52
CA ILE A 68 -53.18 -40.25 35.42
C ILE A 68 -51.71 -40.69 35.50
N TYR A 69 -50.79 -39.94 34.88
CA TYR A 69 -49.38 -40.32 34.74
C TYR A 69 -48.39 -39.36 35.44
N GLY A 70 -48.88 -38.29 36.06
CA GLY A 70 -48.04 -37.24 36.65
C GLY A 70 -47.40 -36.33 35.60
N LYS A 71 -46.90 -35.16 36.03
CA LYS A 71 -46.15 -34.26 35.15
C LYS A 71 -44.84 -34.93 34.72
N VAL A 72 -44.72 -35.23 33.43
CA VAL A 72 -43.47 -35.70 32.83
C VAL A 72 -42.40 -34.65 33.11
N LYS A 73 -41.35 -35.03 33.85
CA LYS A 73 -40.12 -34.22 33.93
C LYS A 73 -39.52 -34.20 32.53
N VAL A 74 -39.88 -33.20 31.73
CA VAL A 74 -39.22 -32.93 30.46
C VAL A 74 -37.77 -32.60 30.83
N GLN A 75 -36.87 -33.57 30.75
CA GLN A 75 -35.44 -33.28 30.73
C GLN A 75 -35.26 -32.37 29.52
N GLY A 76 -35.04 -31.07 29.77
CA GLY A 76 -34.82 -30.11 28.71
C GLY A 76 -33.75 -30.67 27.77
N TYR A 77 -34.03 -30.66 26.46
CA TYR A 77 -33.06 -31.08 25.47
C TYR A 77 -31.73 -30.36 25.75
N ARG A 78 -30.68 -31.14 26.07
CA ARG A 78 -29.34 -30.55 26.21
C ARG A 78 -29.01 -29.92 24.87
N LYS A 79 -28.84 -28.59 24.87
CA LYS A 79 -28.41 -27.86 23.66
C LYS A 79 -27.11 -28.51 23.19
N PHE A 80 -27.12 -29.08 21.98
CA PHE A 80 -25.92 -29.61 21.36
C PHE A 80 -24.96 -28.46 21.10
N VAL A 81 -23.80 -28.49 21.76
CA VAL A 81 -22.72 -27.53 21.53
C VAL A 81 -21.61 -28.29 20.80
N PRO A 82 -21.23 -27.89 19.57
CA PRO A 82 -20.12 -28.48 18.86
C PRO A 82 -18.81 -28.40 19.66
N ALA A 83 -17.93 -29.38 19.49
CA ALA A 83 -16.65 -29.44 20.19
C ALA A 83 -15.80 -28.17 19.98
N SER A 84 -15.77 -27.63 18.75
CA SER A 84 -15.05 -26.39 18.44
C SER A 84 -15.53 -25.19 19.27
N VAL A 85 -16.82 -25.12 19.59
CA VAL A 85 -17.39 -24.05 20.43
C VAL A 85 -17.20 -24.37 21.91
N HIS A 86 -17.29 -25.64 22.29
CA HIS A 86 -17.13 -26.06 23.68
C HIS A 86 -15.69 -25.91 24.20
N TYR A 87 -14.71 -26.10 23.30
CA TYR A 87 -13.27 -26.04 23.59
C TYR A 87 -12.58 -24.80 23.03
N ASP A 88 -13.34 -23.79 22.56
CA ASP A 88 -12.76 -22.54 22.08
C ASP A 88 -11.82 -21.93 23.12
N LYS A 89 -10.60 -21.58 22.69
CA LYS A 89 -9.50 -21.02 23.51
C LYS A 89 -9.02 -21.87 24.68
N LYS A 90 -9.49 -23.11 24.83
CA LYS A 90 -8.95 -24.04 25.84
C LYS A 90 -7.71 -24.73 25.28
N VAL A 91 -6.55 -24.43 25.86
CA VAL A 91 -5.25 -24.92 25.41
C VAL A 91 -4.51 -25.52 26.58
N LEU A 92 -4.04 -26.76 26.42
CA LEU A 92 -3.20 -27.42 27.39
C LEU A 92 -1.73 -27.03 27.17
N ARG A 93 -1.02 -26.66 28.24
CA ARG A 93 0.36 -26.17 28.18
C ARG A 93 1.28 -27.02 29.03
N PHE A 94 2.27 -27.63 28.39
CA PHE A 94 3.32 -28.43 29.04
C PHE A 94 4.69 -27.77 28.87
N TYR A 95 5.54 -27.93 29.87
CA TYR A 95 6.93 -27.51 29.89
C TYR A 95 7.82 -28.73 29.81
N GLY A 96 8.82 -28.65 28.95
CA GLY A 96 9.74 -29.76 28.73
C GLY A 96 11.08 -29.32 28.21
N TYR A 97 11.89 -30.31 27.86
CA TYR A 97 13.17 -30.09 27.18
C TYR A 97 13.45 -31.20 26.18
N PHE A 98 14.38 -30.95 25.28
CA PHE A 98 15.01 -32.00 24.50
C PHE A 98 16.53 -31.85 24.57
N LYS A 99 17.23 -32.98 24.44
CA LYS A 99 18.69 -33.04 24.44
C LYS A 99 19.19 -32.99 22.99
N GLN A 100 20.05 -32.03 22.70
CA GLN A 100 20.74 -31.92 21.42
C GLN A 100 22.19 -32.34 21.58
N THR A 101 22.65 -33.33 20.81
CA THR A 101 24.07 -33.73 20.76
C THR A 101 24.87 -32.74 19.94
N ILE A 102 26.07 -32.39 20.40
CA ILE A 102 26.98 -31.45 19.73
C ILE A 102 28.30 -32.16 19.49
N TYR A 103 28.80 -32.09 18.27
CA TYR A 103 30.07 -32.68 17.86
C TYR A 103 31.13 -31.58 17.69
N GLY A 104 32.36 -31.85 18.11
CA GLY A 104 33.52 -30.97 17.84
C GLY A 104 33.62 -29.69 18.68
N SER A 105 32.80 -29.51 19.72
CA SER A 105 32.94 -28.38 20.65
C SER A 105 33.85 -28.74 21.83
N PRO A 106 34.84 -27.90 22.18
CA PRO A 106 35.64 -28.10 23.39
C PRO A 106 34.87 -27.74 24.68
N LEU A 107 33.73 -27.06 24.56
CA LEU A 107 32.98 -26.53 25.69
C LEU A 107 31.87 -27.48 26.16
N GLU A 108 31.18 -28.16 25.25
CA GLU A 108 30.00 -29.00 25.55
C GLU A 108 29.90 -30.22 24.63
N SER A 109 29.43 -31.35 25.17
CA SER A 109 29.10 -32.57 24.40
C SER A 109 27.63 -32.66 24.02
N HIS A 110 26.77 -31.97 24.77
CA HIS A 110 25.33 -31.90 24.54
C HIS A 110 24.76 -30.64 25.20
N ARG A 111 23.65 -30.17 24.66
CA ARG A 111 22.89 -29.02 25.15
C ARG A 111 21.45 -29.41 25.45
N ILE A 112 20.87 -28.79 26.47
CA ILE A 112 19.47 -28.97 26.86
C ILE A 112 18.68 -27.74 26.42
N ARG A 113 17.70 -27.94 25.53
CA ARG A 113 16.88 -26.86 24.98
C ARG A 113 15.48 -26.92 25.55
N ARG A 114 15.07 -25.86 26.26
CA ARG A 114 13.79 -25.75 26.96
C ARG A 114 12.68 -25.40 25.99
N VAL A 115 11.58 -26.14 26.04
CA VAL A 115 10.43 -25.98 25.16
C VAL A 115 9.12 -25.91 25.94
N THR A 116 8.15 -25.23 25.34
CA THR A 116 6.75 -25.23 25.77
C THR A 116 5.93 -25.91 24.67
N VAL A 117 5.17 -26.94 25.06
CA VAL A 117 4.29 -27.71 24.17
C VAL A 117 2.85 -27.26 24.43
N TYR A 118 2.16 -26.83 23.37
CA TYR A 118 0.77 -26.44 23.39
C TYR A 118 -0.07 -27.50 22.70
N TYR A 119 -1.13 -27.96 23.34
CA TYR A 119 -2.14 -28.86 22.77
C TYR A 119 -3.50 -28.14 22.77
N TYR A 120 -4.08 -27.96 21.59
CA TYR A 120 -5.33 -27.22 21.41
C TYR A 120 -6.51 -28.18 21.43
N LEU A 121 -7.40 -28.03 22.42
CA LEU A 121 -8.55 -28.92 22.61
C LEU A 121 -9.65 -28.73 21.55
N GLU A 122 -9.63 -27.59 20.85
CA GLU A 122 -10.58 -27.26 19.78
C GLU A 122 -10.48 -28.22 18.58
N ASP A 123 -9.25 -28.59 18.21
CA ASP A 123 -8.96 -29.27 16.95
C ASP A 123 -7.90 -30.38 17.07
N ASP A 124 -7.49 -30.75 18.27
CA ASP A 124 -6.47 -31.78 18.57
C ASP A 124 -5.12 -31.50 17.89
N THR A 125 -4.74 -30.22 17.81
CA THR A 125 -3.46 -29.79 17.21
C THR A 125 -2.39 -29.54 18.24
N ILE A 126 -1.13 -29.69 17.85
CA ILE A 126 0.04 -29.47 18.71
C ILE A 126 0.93 -28.38 18.10
N ALA A 127 1.45 -27.50 18.95
CA ALA A 127 2.52 -26.56 18.60
C ALA A 127 3.64 -26.62 19.65
N ILE A 128 4.89 -26.49 19.21
CA ILE A 128 6.06 -26.53 20.10
C ILE A 128 6.85 -25.25 19.92
N TYR A 129 7.05 -24.54 21.03
CA TYR A 129 7.77 -23.29 21.09
C TYR A 129 9.01 -23.42 21.97
N GLU A 130 10.16 -23.04 21.44
CA GLU A 130 11.40 -22.97 22.20
C GLU A 130 11.53 -21.62 22.90
N ILE A 131 11.82 -21.65 24.20
CA ILE A 131 11.94 -20.43 25.01
C ILE A 131 13.23 -19.70 24.59
N PRO A 132 13.17 -18.44 24.12
CA PRO A 132 14.35 -17.70 23.70
C PRO A 132 15.26 -17.40 24.91
N TYR A 133 16.56 -17.52 24.69
CA TYR A 133 17.60 -17.28 25.68
C TYR A 133 18.59 -16.24 25.12
N LYS A 134 18.80 -15.16 25.87
CA LYS A 134 19.72 -14.10 25.47
C LYS A 134 21.12 -14.66 25.27
N ASN A 135 21.82 -14.19 24.25
CA ASN A 135 23.19 -14.59 23.93
C ASN A 135 23.37 -16.09 23.58
N SER A 136 22.29 -16.79 23.21
CA SER A 136 22.39 -18.21 22.82
C SER A 136 23.04 -18.44 21.46
N ALA A 137 23.11 -17.40 20.61
CA ALA A 137 23.53 -17.44 19.21
C ALA A 137 22.77 -18.45 18.33
N LEU A 138 21.63 -18.96 18.81
CA LEU A 138 20.78 -19.92 18.10
C LEU A 138 19.52 -19.23 17.57
N VAL A 139 19.02 -19.69 16.41
CA VAL A 139 17.68 -19.35 15.97
C VAL A 139 16.69 -20.04 16.92
N GLN A 140 15.94 -19.24 17.67
CA GLN A 140 15.01 -19.67 18.72
C GLN A 140 13.57 -19.23 18.38
N GLY A 141 12.59 -19.80 19.08
CA GLY A 141 11.18 -19.51 18.91
C GLY A 141 10.37 -20.71 18.42
N MET A 142 9.52 -20.52 17.42
CA MET A 142 8.61 -21.57 16.93
C MET A 142 9.37 -22.75 16.32
N ARG A 143 9.30 -23.91 16.96
CA ARG A 143 10.00 -25.13 16.52
C ARG A 143 9.08 -26.06 15.72
N VAL A 144 7.82 -26.19 16.15
CA VAL A 144 6.78 -26.93 15.41
C VAL A 144 5.54 -26.04 15.32
N ARG A 145 5.12 -25.72 14.09
CA ARG A 145 3.91 -24.92 13.84
C ARG A 145 2.66 -25.70 14.25
N ARG A 146 1.58 -25.01 14.61
CA ARG A 146 0.28 -25.62 14.98
C ARG A 146 -0.29 -26.43 13.83
N HIS A 147 -0.43 -27.73 14.02
CA HIS A 147 -1.18 -28.65 13.14
C HIS A 147 -1.37 -30.01 13.86
N ARG A 148 -2.09 -30.95 13.24
CA ARG A 148 -2.29 -32.30 13.80
C ARG A 148 -1.05 -33.15 13.54
N ILE A 149 -0.50 -33.70 14.62
CA ILE A 149 0.73 -34.51 14.57
C ILE A 149 0.35 -35.98 14.74
N SER A 150 0.85 -36.83 13.83
CA SER A 150 0.71 -38.28 13.94
C SER A 150 1.70 -38.88 14.93
N LYS A 151 1.22 -39.84 15.73
CA LYS A 151 1.97 -40.60 16.72
C LYS A 151 2.75 -41.75 16.08
N ASN A 152 2.11 -42.44 15.13
CA ASN A 152 2.61 -43.67 14.49
C ASN A 152 2.53 -43.56 12.96
N ASP A 153 3.18 -44.49 12.25
CA ASP A 153 3.11 -44.60 10.78
C ASP A 153 1.69 -44.85 10.23
N GLN A 154 0.77 -45.27 11.11
CA GLN A 154 -0.66 -45.45 10.81
C GLN A 154 -1.46 -44.13 10.83
N ASN A 155 -0.79 -42.98 10.96
CA ASN A 155 -1.40 -41.64 11.00
C ASN A 155 -2.41 -41.40 12.14
N GLU A 156 -2.30 -42.14 13.24
CA GLU A 156 -3.10 -41.88 14.45
C GLU A 156 -2.64 -40.56 15.09
N PRO A 157 -3.52 -39.56 15.27
CA PRO A 157 -3.13 -38.28 15.86
C PRO A 157 -2.92 -38.40 17.36
N TYR A 158 -2.03 -37.56 17.91
CA TYR A 158 -1.89 -37.45 19.36
C TYR A 158 -3.19 -36.95 20.01
N ASN A 159 -3.61 -37.64 21.08
CA ASN A 159 -4.69 -37.18 21.93
C ASN A 159 -4.14 -36.56 23.23
N TRP A 160 -4.91 -35.70 23.88
CA TRP A 160 -4.57 -35.17 25.21
C TRP A 160 -4.37 -36.30 26.24
N ARG A 161 -5.03 -37.45 26.05
CA ARG A 161 -4.85 -38.66 26.87
C ARG A 161 -3.47 -39.31 26.74
N ASP A 162 -2.75 -39.02 25.67
CA ASP A 162 -1.40 -39.54 25.44
C ASP A 162 -0.31 -38.68 26.13
N LEU A 163 -0.68 -37.58 26.79
CA LEU A 163 0.24 -36.60 27.36
C LEU A 163 0.19 -36.62 28.89
N ASN A 164 1.27 -37.07 29.53
CA ASN A 164 1.47 -36.98 30.98
C ASN A 164 2.88 -36.42 31.30
N LEU A 165 3.08 -35.94 32.53
CA LEU A 165 4.40 -35.57 33.03
C LEU A 165 5.29 -36.81 33.12
N GLY A 166 6.59 -36.66 32.93
CA GLY A 166 7.54 -37.77 32.90
C GLY A 166 7.47 -38.63 31.63
N GLN A 167 6.68 -38.23 30.63
CA GLN A 167 6.56 -38.96 29.36
C GLN A 167 7.43 -38.36 28.26
N ASN A 168 7.90 -39.23 27.36
CA ASN A 168 8.66 -38.85 26.18
C ASN A 168 7.72 -38.68 24.98
N LEU A 169 7.66 -37.47 24.45
CA LEU A 169 6.88 -37.10 23.27
C LEU A 169 7.79 -37.07 22.04
N ALA A 170 7.65 -38.05 21.15
CA ALA A 170 8.46 -38.15 19.94
C ALA A 170 7.74 -37.47 18.76
N ILE A 171 8.32 -36.37 18.25
CA ILE A 171 7.76 -35.59 17.15
C ILE A 171 8.88 -35.24 16.17
N TYR A 172 8.71 -35.62 14.90
CA TYR A 172 9.66 -35.34 13.81
C TYR A 172 11.12 -35.69 14.13
N GLY A 173 11.33 -36.89 14.69
CA GLY A 173 12.66 -37.37 15.06
C GLY A 173 13.29 -36.67 16.27
N THR A 174 12.61 -35.72 16.92
CA THR A 174 13.03 -35.14 18.20
C THR A 174 12.19 -35.72 19.33
N VAL A 175 12.84 -36.15 20.41
CA VAL A 175 12.18 -36.63 21.62
C VAL A 175 12.16 -35.52 22.67
N TYR A 176 10.97 -35.08 23.05
CA TYR A 176 10.73 -34.07 24.08
C TYR A 176 10.33 -34.75 25.39
N ARG A 177 11.02 -34.43 26.49
CA ARG A 177 10.64 -34.87 27.85
C ARG A 177 9.68 -33.86 28.43
N LEU A 178 8.47 -34.27 28.79
CA LEU A 178 7.50 -33.41 29.49
C LEU A 178 7.80 -33.43 30.99
N CYS A 179 8.13 -32.27 31.56
CA CYS A 179 8.60 -32.17 32.94
C CYS A 179 7.56 -31.53 33.86
N ALA A 180 6.88 -30.49 33.40
CA ALA A 180 5.86 -29.79 34.16
C ALA A 180 4.68 -29.37 33.27
N CYS A 181 3.57 -28.94 33.86
CA CYS A 181 2.44 -28.36 33.16
C CYS A 181 1.94 -27.11 33.87
N ASP A 182 1.14 -26.31 33.15
CA ASP A 182 0.48 -25.13 33.71
C ASP A 182 -0.65 -25.53 34.67
N GLN A 183 -1.06 -24.61 35.55
CA GLN A 183 -2.11 -24.89 36.54
C GLN A 183 -3.44 -25.30 35.87
N PHE A 184 -3.85 -24.60 34.82
CA PHE A 184 -5.07 -24.94 34.06
C PHE A 184 -5.02 -26.37 33.50
N THR A 185 -3.87 -26.76 32.93
CA THR A 185 -3.66 -28.13 32.42
C THR A 185 -3.85 -29.18 33.49
N ARG A 186 -3.34 -28.90 34.69
CA ARG A 186 -3.43 -29.82 35.82
C ARG A 186 -4.88 -30.07 36.21
N GLU A 187 -5.59 -28.98 36.49
CA GLU A 187 -6.99 -29.02 36.89
C GLU A 187 -7.87 -29.67 35.82
N TRP A 188 -7.60 -29.39 34.54
CA TRP A 188 -8.35 -29.96 33.42
C TRP A 188 -8.13 -31.47 33.28
N LEU A 189 -6.88 -31.93 33.31
CA LEU A 189 -6.56 -33.36 33.18
C LEU A 189 -7.10 -34.17 34.37
N GLU A 190 -7.01 -33.62 35.58
CA GLU A 190 -7.60 -34.22 36.78
C GLU A 190 -9.14 -34.28 36.68
N SER A 191 -9.79 -33.25 36.13
CA SER A 191 -11.25 -33.23 35.92
C SER A 191 -11.75 -34.26 34.90
N GLU A 192 -10.90 -34.59 33.93
CA GLU A 192 -11.17 -35.61 32.91
C GLU A 192 -10.71 -37.02 33.35
N GLY A 193 -10.22 -37.16 34.58
CA GLY A 193 -9.86 -38.44 35.20
C GLY A 193 -8.45 -38.93 34.93
N ILE A 194 -7.52 -38.07 34.50
CA ILE A 194 -6.10 -38.39 34.35
C ILE A 194 -5.33 -37.99 35.60
N GLU A 195 -4.70 -38.97 36.25
CA GLU A 195 -3.75 -38.74 37.34
C GLU A 195 -2.39 -38.30 36.79
N LEU A 196 -1.99 -37.07 37.12
CA LEU A 196 -0.72 -36.50 36.69
C LEU A 196 0.44 -37.00 37.55
N GLN A 197 1.56 -37.32 36.91
CA GLN A 197 2.80 -37.65 37.62
C GLN A 197 3.41 -36.42 38.30
N CYS A 198 4.32 -36.63 39.25
CA CYS A 198 5.04 -35.54 39.90
C CYS A 198 5.92 -34.77 38.88
N PRO A 199 6.02 -33.43 38.99
CA PRO A 199 6.82 -32.64 38.09
C PRO A 199 8.32 -32.97 38.22
N GLU A 200 8.99 -33.13 37.08
CA GLU A 200 10.43 -33.40 37.01
C GLU A 200 11.23 -32.10 36.91
N LEU A 201 12.43 -32.07 37.50
CA LEU A 201 13.37 -30.96 37.30
C LEU A 201 14.05 -31.09 35.93
N ILE A 202 14.14 -29.97 35.22
CA ILE A 202 14.90 -29.92 33.97
C ILE A 202 16.39 -30.03 34.31
N PRO A 203 17.15 -30.97 33.73
CA PRO A 203 18.57 -31.11 34.02
C PRO A 203 19.36 -29.90 33.49
N SER A 204 20.41 -29.53 34.20
CA SER A 204 21.37 -28.51 33.74
C SER A 204 22.35 -29.14 32.75
N ASP A 205 22.69 -28.42 31.67
CA ASP A 205 23.72 -28.86 30.73
C ASP A 205 25.11 -28.31 31.08
N PRO A 206 26.21 -28.92 30.59
CA PRO A 206 27.57 -28.49 30.88
C PRO A 206 27.86 -27.03 30.50
N TYR A 207 27.17 -26.52 29.47
CA TYR A 207 27.32 -25.15 29.01
C TYR A 207 26.69 -24.13 29.98
N THR A 208 25.49 -24.43 30.46
CA THR A 208 24.75 -23.63 31.43
C THR A 208 25.48 -23.59 32.77
N LEU A 209 26.04 -24.72 33.20
CA LEU A 209 26.87 -24.78 34.41
C LEU A 209 28.10 -23.89 34.29
N LYS A 210 28.87 -23.96 33.19
CA LYS A 210 30.04 -23.09 32.97
C LYS A 210 29.69 -21.60 32.90
N LEU A 211 28.54 -21.26 32.32
CA LEU A 211 28.03 -19.87 32.32
C LEU A 211 27.68 -19.40 33.72
N MET A 212 27.05 -20.25 34.54
CA MET A 212 26.75 -19.95 35.93
C MET A 212 28.02 -19.77 36.76
N GLU A 213 29.02 -20.65 36.61
CA GLU A 213 30.33 -20.52 37.25
C GLU A 213 31.06 -19.23 36.88
N LYS A 214 31.02 -18.84 35.60
CA LYS A 214 31.61 -17.58 35.14
C LYS A 214 30.90 -16.36 35.75
N ASN A 215 29.57 -16.39 35.77
CA ASN A 215 28.79 -15.30 36.37
C ASN A 215 28.92 -15.26 37.91
N GLU A 216 29.11 -16.40 38.57
CA GLU A 216 29.34 -16.47 40.02
C GLU A 216 30.75 -16.03 40.42
N SER A 217 31.77 -16.36 39.63
CA SER A 217 33.14 -15.84 39.86
C SER A 217 33.23 -14.34 39.61
N GLU A 218 32.53 -13.79 38.61
CA GLU A 218 32.37 -12.34 38.43
C GLU A 218 31.65 -11.67 39.62
N LYS A 219 30.67 -12.34 40.23
CA LYS A 219 30.00 -11.85 41.45
C LYS A 219 30.88 -11.94 42.70
N GLN A 220 31.70 -12.98 42.84
CA GLN A 220 32.64 -13.10 43.97
C GLN A 220 33.75 -12.03 43.91
N HIS A 221 34.18 -11.61 42.71
CA HIS A 221 35.09 -10.46 42.56
C HIS A 221 34.47 -9.10 42.93
N THR A 222 33.15 -9.02 43.15
CA THR A 222 32.49 -7.80 43.64
C THR A 222 32.35 -7.72 45.16
N HIS A 223 32.76 -8.75 45.91
CA HIS A 223 32.71 -8.82 47.37
C HIS A 223 34.09 -8.74 48.05
N HIS A 224 35.02 -7.91 47.55
CA HIS A 224 36.11 -7.41 48.39
C HIS A 224 35.65 -6.15 49.13
N SER A 225 35.07 -6.36 50.32
CA SER A 225 34.70 -5.31 51.28
C SER A 225 35.91 -4.52 51.83
N ASP A 226 37.13 -4.98 51.57
CA ASP A 226 38.34 -4.52 52.27
C ASP A 226 39.19 -3.55 51.42
N LEU A 227 38.77 -3.22 50.19
CA LEU A 227 39.45 -2.24 49.32
C LEU A 227 38.89 -0.81 49.46
N LYS A 228 38.05 -0.56 50.46
CA LYS A 228 37.51 0.80 50.75
C LYS A 228 38.49 1.71 51.50
N GLU A 229 39.61 1.21 52.02
CA GLU A 229 40.53 2.01 52.84
C GLU A 229 41.84 2.43 52.15
N ILE A 230 42.15 1.96 50.94
CA ILE A 230 43.45 2.21 50.28
C ILE A 230 43.33 3.01 48.96
N LEU A 231 42.16 3.56 48.65
CA LEU A 231 42.01 4.53 47.55
C LEU A 231 42.13 5.95 48.11
N PRO A 232 43.26 6.66 47.94
CA PRO A 232 43.39 8.03 48.40
C PRO A 232 42.42 8.91 47.62
N ASP A 233 41.40 9.42 48.31
CA ASP A 233 40.73 10.75 48.29
C ASP A 233 40.81 11.67 47.04
N ARG A 234 41.13 11.14 45.87
CA ARG A 234 41.33 11.84 44.59
C ARG A 234 40.33 11.42 43.52
N LEU A 235 39.69 10.25 43.66
CA LEU A 235 38.54 9.84 42.83
C LEU A 235 37.20 10.37 43.38
N ALA A 236 37.17 10.87 44.62
CA ALA A 236 36.02 11.55 45.22
C ALA A 236 35.87 13.03 44.80
N LYS A 237 36.78 13.55 43.96
CA LYS A 237 36.68 14.86 43.31
C LYS A 237 36.42 14.74 41.81
N GLN A 238 35.54 13.82 41.41
CA GLN A 238 34.69 14.17 40.27
C GLN A 238 33.84 15.36 40.73
N PRO A 239 33.69 16.46 39.97
CA PRO A 239 32.81 17.53 40.38
C PRO A 239 31.43 16.92 40.53
N ILE A 240 30.98 16.72 41.78
CA ILE A 240 29.61 16.32 42.05
C ILE A 240 28.78 17.35 41.30
N ILE A 241 28.13 16.94 40.21
CA ILE A 241 27.28 17.82 39.43
C ILE A 241 26.27 18.32 40.44
N SER A 242 26.41 19.57 40.85
CA SER A 242 25.61 20.11 41.94
C SER A 242 24.14 19.83 41.63
N ASN A 243 23.37 19.34 42.60
CA ASN A 243 21.94 19.03 42.37
C ASN A 243 21.19 20.21 41.74
N ARG A 244 21.66 21.45 41.99
CA ARG A 244 21.19 22.68 41.33
C ARG A 244 21.42 22.69 39.82
N LYS A 245 22.59 22.26 39.32
CA LYS A 245 22.89 22.18 37.88
C LYS A 245 22.05 21.08 37.21
N ILE A 246 21.86 19.94 37.87
CA ILE A 246 20.94 18.88 37.38
C ILE A 246 19.53 19.47 37.27
N LEU A 247 18.95 20.00 38.35
CA LEU A 247 17.58 20.52 38.37
C LEU A 247 17.32 21.68 37.39
N SER A 248 18.32 22.51 37.10
CA SER A 248 18.15 23.70 36.24
C SER A 248 18.46 23.46 34.76
N MET A 249 19.27 22.45 34.46
CA MET A 249 19.73 22.14 33.10
C MET A 249 19.21 20.79 32.57
N ASP A 250 18.46 20.04 33.39
CA ASP A 250 17.83 18.79 32.95
C ASP A 250 16.90 19.02 31.75
N GLY A 251 16.96 18.11 30.77
CA GLY A 251 16.24 18.21 29.51
C GLY A 251 16.74 19.29 28.53
N LYS A 252 17.73 20.13 28.88
CA LYS A 252 18.30 21.13 27.96
C LYS A 252 19.49 20.56 27.20
N VAL A 253 19.31 20.40 25.89
CA VAL A 253 20.32 19.84 24.97
C VAL A 253 20.55 20.81 23.84
N LEU A 254 21.81 21.11 23.55
CA LEU A 254 22.16 21.89 22.38
C LEU A 254 22.35 20.97 21.18
N ARG A 255 21.64 21.25 20.09
CA ARG A 255 21.68 20.49 18.85
C ARG A 255 22.31 21.30 17.71
N PHE A 256 23.36 20.74 17.10
CA PHE A 256 24.03 21.26 15.92
C PHE A 256 23.90 20.28 14.76
N TYR A 257 23.77 20.83 13.55
CA TYR A 257 23.77 20.07 12.31
C TYR A 257 25.13 20.16 11.66
N ALA A 258 25.70 19.00 11.34
CA ALA A 258 27.06 18.88 10.82
C ALA A 258 27.12 18.01 9.56
N ILE A 259 28.14 18.23 8.75
CA ILE A 259 28.59 17.29 7.73
C ILE A 259 30.01 16.87 8.04
N ILE A 260 30.38 15.65 7.65
CA ILE A 260 31.76 15.20 7.73
C ILE A 260 32.49 15.59 6.44
N ASP A 261 33.64 16.24 6.59
CA ASP A 261 34.56 16.45 5.47
C ASP A 261 35.49 15.24 5.42
N ASP A 262 34.99 14.13 4.86
CA ASP A 262 35.82 12.98 4.56
C ASP A 262 36.63 13.31 3.29
N HIS A 263 37.94 13.54 3.45
CA HIS A 263 38.90 13.76 2.35
C HIS A 263 39.00 12.60 1.34
N ASP A 264 38.20 11.54 1.49
CA ASP A 264 38.14 10.42 0.58
C ASP A 264 37.28 10.79 -0.65
N GLN A 265 37.91 11.50 -1.60
CA GLN A 265 37.38 12.09 -2.84
C GLN A 265 36.56 11.15 -3.76
N LYS A 266 36.30 9.90 -3.36
CA LYS A 266 35.64 8.87 -4.17
C LYS A 266 34.13 8.81 -3.99
N ARG A 267 33.54 9.49 -3.01
CA ARG A 267 32.08 9.45 -2.76
C ARG A 267 31.48 10.86 -2.83
N ASP A 268 30.71 11.12 -3.88
CA ASP A 268 29.98 12.38 -4.14
C ASP A 268 28.77 12.58 -3.17
N ILE A 269 28.75 11.89 -2.01
CA ILE A 269 27.62 11.85 -1.07
C ILE A 269 28.05 12.49 0.26
N LEU A 270 27.49 13.65 0.55
CA LEU A 270 27.65 14.32 1.85
C LEU A 270 26.86 13.59 2.94
N ARG A 271 27.57 13.01 3.91
CA ARG A 271 26.96 12.38 5.10
C ARG A 271 26.59 13.46 6.11
N LYS A 272 25.32 13.46 6.54
CA LYS A 272 24.75 14.44 7.47
C LYS A 272 24.72 13.87 8.89
N PHE A 273 25.12 14.67 9.87
CA PHE A 273 25.21 14.31 11.28
C PHE A 273 24.49 15.34 12.15
N VAL A 274 24.06 14.90 13.32
CA VAL A 274 23.49 15.73 14.39
C VAL A 274 24.34 15.56 15.64
N ILE A 275 24.89 16.66 16.14
CA ILE A 275 25.69 16.68 17.37
C ILE A 275 24.82 17.23 18.50
N HIS A 276 24.66 16.44 19.56
CA HIS A 276 23.97 16.82 20.79
C HIS A 276 24.99 17.11 21.88
N LEU A 277 24.89 18.30 22.49
CA LEU A 277 25.65 18.69 23.68
C LEU A 277 24.70 18.78 24.88
N TYR A 278 24.95 17.97 25.88
CA TYR A 278 24.12 17.94 27.09
C TYR A 278 24.66 18.93 28.12
N LEU A 279 23.86 19.93 28.51
CA LEU A 279 24.31 21.00 29.41
C LEU A 279 24.52 20.54 30.86
N VAL A 280 23.86 19.44 31.25
CA VAL A 280 23.93 18.89 32.61
C VAL A 280 25.35 18.47 32.96
N ASP A 281 25.98 17.69 32.07
CA ASP A 281 27.25 16.99 32.29
C ASP A 281 28.32 17.31 31.23
N ASN A 282 28.04 18.24 30.30
CA ASN A 282 28.91 18.61 29.19
C ASN A 282 29.31 17.42 28.30
N THR A 283 28.44 16.41 28.19
CA THR A 283 28.67 15.25 27.33
C THR A 283 28.22 15.51 25.90
N ILE A 284 28.82 14.78 24.96
CA ILE A 284 28.57 14.89 23.53
C ILE A 284 28.06 13.55 23.00
N GLU A 285 27.00 13.58 22.20
CA GLU A 285 26.49 12.44 21.44
C GLU A 285 26.39 12.83 19.96
N ILE A 286 26.82 11.96 19.06
CA ILE A 286 26.75 12.21 17.61
C ILE A 286 25.85 11.17 16.98
N ARG A 287 24.86 11.62 16.22
CA ARG A 287 23.95 10.77 15.45
C ARG A 287 24.10 11.00 13.96
N GLU A 288 24.04 9.93 13.20
CA GLU A 288 24.01 9.98 11.75
C GLU A 288 22.57 10.12 11.25
N VAL A 289 22.36 10.94 10.23
CA VAL A 289 21.07 11.14 9.59
C VAL A 289 21.05 10.36 8.27
N HIS A 290 20.36 9.22 8.30
CA HIS A 290 20.17 8.34 7.15
C HIS A 290 19.04 8.85 6.23
N ARG A 291 19.16 8.56 4.94
CA ARG A 291 18.13 8.80 3.93
C ARG A 291 17.60 7.48 3.40
N ASP A 292 16.38 7.48 2.88
CA ASP A 292 15.82 6.29 2.24
C ASP A 292 16.72 5.84 1.08
N ASN A 293 17.07 4.55 1.08
CA ASN A 293 17.94 3.93 0.08
C ASN A 293 19.36 4.53 -0.02
N ASP A 294 19.93 5.02 1.09
CA ASP A 294 21.33 5.49 1.14
C ASP A 294 22.38 4.36 1.11
N GLY A 295 21.96 3.12 1.40
CA GLY A 295 22.81 1.93 1.38
C GLY A 295 23.67 1.73 2.63
N TYR A 296 23.44 2.52 3.69
CA TYR A 296 24.09 2.35 4.99
C TYR A 296 23.27 1.46 5.93
N ASP A 297 23.93 0.87 6.92
CA ASP A 297 23.27 0.12 7.98
C ASP A 297 22.40 1.09 8.83
N PRO A 298 21.13 0.78 9.16
CA PRO A 298 20.24 1.64 9.95
C PRO A 298 20.65 1.88 11.42
N ILE A 299 21.94 1.98 11.70
CA ILE A 299 22.49 2.38 13.00
C ILE A 299 22.62 3.91 12.99
N GLY A 300 21.74 4.60 13.72
CA GLY A 300 21.71 6.07 13.78
C GLY A 300 22.67 6.68 14.80
N VAL A 301 23.27 5.90 15.70
CA VAL A 301 24.23 6.40 16.70
C VAL A 301 25.65 6.25 16.16
N TYR A 302 26.32 7.39 15.93
CA TYR A 302 27.71 7.42 15.46
C TYR A 302 28.70 7.48 16.62
N LEU A 303 28.37 8.25 17.67
CA LEU A 303 29.14 8.33 18.91
C LEU A 303 28.18 8.28 20.11
N HIS A 304 28.40 7.33 21.01
CA HIS A 304 27.68 7.24 22.27
C HIS A 304 27.97 8.46 23.17
N ARG A 305 26.98 8.86 23.97
CA ARG A 305 27.07 9.98 24.90
C ARG A 305 28.25 9.80 25.86
N GLN A 306 29.26 10.65 25.73
CA GLN A 306 30.43 10.65 26.61
C GLN A 306 31.10 12.02 26.66
N ILE A 307 32.02 12.22 27.60
CA ILE A 307 32.87 13.42 27.64
C ILE A 307 33.98 13.23 26.60
N VAL A 308 34.16 14.20 25.70
CA VAL A 308 35.11 14.11 24.59
C VAL A 308 36.34 14.98 24.86
N PRO A 309 37.56 14.43 24.82
CA PRO A 309 38.80 15.21 24.90
C PRO A 309 39.07 15.96 23.59
N LYS A 310 39.67 17.16 23.69
CA LYS A 310 40.09 17.96 22.52
C LYS A 310 41.34 17.39 21.84
N ASP A 311 42.26 16.85 22.63
CA ASP A 311 43.54 16.34 22.13
C ASP A 311 43.38 14.94 21.53
N SER A 312 43.71 14.81 20.25
CA SER A 312 43.59 13.55 19.51
C SER A 312 44.64 12.49 19.91
N THR A 313 45.65 12.87 20.71
CA THR A 313 46.75 12.00 21.17
C THR A 313 46.35 11.06 22.31
N TYR A 314 45.23 11.31 22.96
CA TYR A 314 44.81 10.58 24.17
C TYR A 314 44.50 9.09 23.95
N ASN A 315 43.96 8.71 22.78
CA ASN A 315 43.60 7.30 22.49
C ASN A 315 44.81 6.35 22.43
N ILE A 316 46.02 6.87 22.24
CA ILE A 316 47.24 6.05 22.18
C ILE A 316 47.78 5.80 23.61
N ILE A 317 47.51 6.73 24.53
CA ILE A 317 48.12 6.76 25.86
C ILE A 317 47.38 5.81 26.82
N GLU A 318 46.04 5.71 26.77
CA GLU A 318 45.31 4.79 27.66
C GLU A 318 45.63 3.30 27.45
N SER A 319 45.97 2.90 26.21
CA SER A 319 46.33 1.49 25.92
C SER A 319 47.75 1.12 26.38
N PHE A 320 48.63 2.09 26.64
CA PHE A 320 50.04 1.84 26.97
C PHE A 320 50.50 2.38 28.33
N VAL A 321 49.85 3.41 28.90
CA VAL A 321 50.38 4.15 30.06
C VAL A 321 49.90 3.65 31.43
N ASN A 322 48.88 2.78 31.50
CA ASN A 322 48.54 2.11 32.76
C ASN A 322 49.57 1.06 33.21
N LEU A 323 50.62 0.81 32.42
CA LEU A 323 51.72 -0.08 32.79
C LEU A 323 53.01 0.66 33.21
N PHE A 324 53.34 1.83 32.65
CA PHE A 324 54.63 2.48 32.94
C PHE A 324 54.69 3.99 32.61
N VAL A 325 54.16 4.93 33.41
CA VAL A 325 54.70 6.32 33.39
C VAL A 325 54.73 6.97 34.77
N ASN A 326 55.93 7.49 35.07
CA ASN A 326 56.32 8.20 36.27
C ASN A 326 55.66 9.58 36.41
N LYS A 327 55.57 10.02 37.66
CA LYS A 327 54.80 11.14 38.22
C LYS A 327 55.23 12.57 37.86
N HIS A 328 55.85 12.83 36.72
CA HIS A 328 56.29 14.19 36.36
C HIS A 328 55.69 14.63 35.02
N GLU A 329 54.94 15.75 35.08
CA GLU A 329 54.21 16.43 33.99
C GLU A 329 52.84 15.83 33.63
N GLN A 330 51.84 16.08 34.50
CA GLN A 330 50.44 15.96 34.13
C GLN A 330 50.06 17.13 33.21
N GLU A 331 50.19 16.95 31.90
CA GLU A 331 49.53 17.82 30.93
C GLU A 331 48.02 17.82 31.22
N LYS A 332 47.44 19.02 31.42
CA LYS A 332 46.00 19.17 31.71
C LYS A 332 45.20 18.77 30.49
N ILE A 333 44.53 17.63 30.55
CA ILE A 333 43.59 17.17 29.52
C ILE A 333 42.49 18.23 29.34
N CYS A 334 42.40 18.80 28.13
CA CYS A 334 41.39 19.79 27.79
C CYS A 334 40.17 19.10 27.16
N TYR A 335 38.99 19.30 27.75
CA TYR A 335 37.72 18.75 27.23
C TYR A 335 36.96 19.80 26.42
N PHE A 336 36.11 19.34 25.50
CA PHE A 336 35.23 20.22 24.74
C PHE A 336 34.29 21.02 25.65
N THR A 337 34.18 22.30 25.37
CA THR A 337 33.28 23.25 26.04
C THR A 337 32.31 23.84 25.04
N LEU A 338 31.29 24.55 25.54
CA LEU A 338 30.25 25.15 24.70
C LEU A 338 30.81 26.21 23.73
N GLU A 339 31.89 26.90 24.12
CA GLU A 339 32.54 27.94 23.30
C GLU A 339 33.23 27.38 22.05
N ASP A 340 33.48 26.06 22.01
CA ASP A 340 34.16 25.42 20.87
C ASP A 340 33.21 25.15 19.70
N PHE A 341 31.89 25.29 19.89
CA PHE A 341 30.87 25.02 18.89
C PHE A 341 30.24 26.31 18.38
N ALA A 342 30.36 26.56 17.08
CA ALA A 342 29.75 27.70 16.39
C ALA A 342 29.43 27.32 14.93
N ILE A 343 28.40 27.96 14.34
CA ILE A 343 28.08 27.77 12.92
C ILE A 343 29.25 28.25 12.06
N GLY A 344 29.62 27.49 11.02
CA GLY A 344 30.76 27.76 10.15
C GLY A 344 32.10 27.25 10.66
N ARG A 345 32.17 26.68 11.88
CA ARG A 345 33.40 26.15 12.46
C ARG A 345 33.56 24.65 12.16
N HIS A 346 34.81 24.22 12.02
CA HIS A 346 35.20 22.82 11.97
C HIS A 346 35.54 22.31 13.37
N VAL A 347 34.96 21.18 13.77
CA VAL A 347 35.20 20.52 15.05
C VAL A 347 35.82 19.15 14.79
N THR A 348 37.01 18.92 15.35
CA THR A 348 37.73 17.64 15.22
C THR A 348 37.41 16.75 16.41
N ILE A 349 36.63 15.69 16.19
CA ILE A 349 36.25 14.71 17.22
C ILE A 349 36.81 13.35 16.82
N PHE A 350 37.66 12.75 17.65
CA PHE A 350 38.32 11.46 17.38
C PHE A 350 38.91 11.35 15.96
N ASN A 351 39.69 12.36 15.57
CA ASN A 351 40.36 12.45 14.27
C ASN A 351 39.40 12.50 13.05
N ARG A 352 38.15 12.90 13.26
CA ARG A 352 37.18 13.21 12.18
C ARG A 352 36.78 14.67 12.26
N ILE A 353 36.74 15.33 11.10
CA ILE A 353 36.44 16.77 10.99
C ILE A 353 34.96 16.94 10.64
N PHE A 354 34.23 17.56 11.55
CA PHE A 354 32.82 17.90 11.38
C PHE A 354 32.67 19.40 11.08
N PHE A 355 32.04 19.74 9.97
CA PHE A 355 31.69 21.11 9.63
C PHE A 355 30.26 21.41 10.09
N LEU A 356 30.10 22.39 10.99
CA LEU A 356 28.80 22.80 11.53
C LEU A 356 28.14 23.82 10.61
N TYR A 357 27.01 23.47 9.99
CA TYR A 357 26.35 24.35 9.02
C TYR A 357 25.05 24.99 9.53
N ASP A 358 24.39 24.41 10.53
CA ASP A 358 23.19 24.97 11.14
C ASP A 358 23.05 24.50 12.61
N CYS A 359 22.14 25.12 13.36
CA CYS A 359 21.83 24.73 14.72
C CYS A 359 20.34 24.94 15.05
N ASP A 360 19.87 24.29 16.12
CA ASP A 360 18.47 24.32 16.52
C ASP A 360 17.99 25.68 17.07
N ILE A 361 16.68 25.92 17.10
CA ILE A 361 16.13 27.19 17.60
C ILE A 361 16.50 27.41 19.06
N PHE A 362 16.47 26.34 19.87
CA PHE A 362 16.87 26.41 21.27
C PHE A 362 18.34 26.81 21.44
N THR A 363 19.24 26.29 20.60
CA THR A 363 20.67 26.64 20.69
C THR A 363 20.91 28.08 20.32
N LYS A 364 20.25 28.59 19.27
CA LYS A 364 20.29 30.01 18.90
C LYS A 364 19.90 30.90 20.10
N SER A 365 18.79 30.59 20.76
CA SER A 365 18.33 31.34 21.94
C SER A 365 19.31 31.27 23.12
N PHE A 366 19.89 30.08 23.35
CA PHE A 366 20.84 29.85 24.45
C PHE A 366 22.16 30.60 24.24
N TYR A 367 22.75 30.54 23.03
CA TYR A 367 23.98 31.25 22.72
C TYR A 367 23.79 32.77 22.69
N HIS A 368 22.62 33.24 22.26
CA HIS A 368 22.28 34.65 22.34
C HIS A 368 22.24 35.15 23.80
N GLN A 369 21.61 34.40 24.70
CA GLN A 369 21.47 34.77 26.10
C GLN A 369 22.78 34.65 26.91
N HIS A 370 23.60 33.62 26.65
CA HIS A 370 24.80 33.33 27.43
C HIS A 370 26.09 33.93 26.86
N PHE A 371 26.22 34.02 25.53
CA PHE A 371 27.45 34.47 24.85
C PHE A 371 27.26 35.75 24.03
N GLY A 372 26.03 36.28 23.92
CA GLY A 372 25.75 37.49 23.15
C GLY A 372 25.93 37.32 21.63
N GLN A 373 26.00 36.07 21.14
CA GLN A 373 26.15 35.80 19.71
C GLN A 373 24.84 36.08 18.97
N ILE A 374 24.94 36.80 17.84
CA ILE A 374 23.78 37.26 17.05
C ILE A 374 23.77 36.61 15.66
N ASP A 375 24.94 36.24 15.15
CA ASP A 375 25.06 35.66 13.82
C ASP A 375 24.92 34.13 13.86
N PHE A 376 23.80 33.64 13.32
CA PHE A 376 23.46 32.23 13.15
C PHE A 376 22.97 31.92 11.73
N THR A 377 23.52 32.60 10.72
CA THR A 377 23.14 32.34 9.32
C THR A 377 23.45 30.88 8.95
N PRO A 378 22.45 30.06 8.55
CA PRO A 378 22.69 28.70 8.13
C PRO A 378 23.45 28.68 6.79
N ILE A 379 24.42 27.78 6.67
CA ILE A 379 25.24 27.63 5.47
C ILE A 379 24.60 26.56 4.57
N ASP A 380 24.26 26.93 3.34
CA ASP A 380 23.67 25.99 2.38
C ASP A 380 24.73 25.05 1.80
N ILE A 381 24.62 23.78 2.16
CA ILE A 381 25.50 22.67 1.78
C ILE A 381 24.96 21.85 0.59
N ASP A 382 23.73 22.09 0.14
CA ASP A 382 23.08 21.28 -0.92
C ASP A 382 23.39 21.80 -2.35
N THR A 383 24.39 22.67 -2.52
CA THR A 383 24.73 23.37 -3.78
C THR A 383 25.22 22.44 -4.91
N GLN A 384 25.49 21.16 -4.65
CA GLN A 384 25.95 20.18 -5.65
C GLN A 384 24.88 19.20 -6.13
N LYS A 385 23.60 19.59 -6.21
CA LYS A 385 22.70 18.89 -7.14
C LYS A 385 23.17 19.21 -8.55
N LYS A 386 24.13 18.44 -9.09
CA LYS A 386 24.35 18.35 -10.55
C LYS A 386 22.95 18.17 -11.14
N GLN A 387 22.44 19.19 -11.81
CA GLN A 387 21.19 19.08 -12.54
C GLN A 387 21.40 17.86 -13.43
N LYS A 388 20.58 16.82 -13.23
CA LYS A 388 20.65 15.64 -14.10
C LYS A 388 20.62 16.20 -15.53
N PRO A 389 21.61 15.87 -16.38
CA PRO A 389 21.60 16.38 -17.74
C PRO A 389 20.22 16.06 -18.32
N PRO A 390 19.57 17.04 -18.97
CA PRO A 390 18.24 16.83 -19.52
C PRO A 390 18.30 15.55 -20.35
N VAL A 391 17.45 14.59 -20.02
CA VAL A 391 17.39 13.31 -20.74
C VAL A 391 17.11 13.66 -22.20
N GLN A 392 18.12 13.52 -23.06
CA GLN A 392 17.97 13.72 -24.49
C GLN A 392 17.16 12.54 -25.00
N LEU A 393 15.85 12.73 -25.16
CA LEU A 393 15.02 11.72 -25.80
C LEU A 393 15.43 11.65 -27.27
N PRO A 394 15.59 10.43 -27.83
CA PRO A 394 15.84 10.28 -29.25
C PRO A 394 14.68 10.92 -30.05
N PRO A 395 14.95 11.44 -31.26
CA PRO A 395 13.91 11.99 -32.11
C PRO A 395 12.87 10.92 -32.45
N VAL A 396 11.61 11.34 -32.62
CA VAL A 396 10.53 10.46 -33.06
C VAL A 396 10.88 9.93 -34.46
N PRO A 397 10.86 8.61 -34.69
CA PRO A 397 11.15 8.04 -36.00
C PRO A 397 10.09 8.47 -37.03
N PRO A 398 10.46 8.55 -38.32
CA PRO A 398 9.54 8.92 -39.39
C PRO A 398 8.40 7.91 -39.55
N HIS A 399 7.30 8.36 -40.14
CA HIS A 399 6.12 7.53 -40.41
C HIS A 399 6.45 6.44 -41.43
N ILE A 400 6.00 5.22 -41.16
CA ILE A 400 6.33 4.00 -41.94
C ILE A 400 5.55 3.96 -43.28
N MET A 401 4.87 5.05 -43.68
CA MET A 401 4.00 5.17 -44.87
C MET A 401 2.80 4.21 -44.94
N PHE A 402 2.61 3.35 -43.94
CA PHE A 402 1.43 2.50 -43.80
C PHE A 402 0.47 3.08 -42.77
N GLY A 403 -0.82 3.10 -43.10
CA GLY A 403 -1.84 3.66 -42.23
C GLY A 403 -1.70 5.16 -42.05
N LYS A 404 -2.35 5.69 -41.00
CA LYS A 404 -2.34 7.12 -40.69
C LYS A 404 -1.14 7.48 -39.81
N PRO A 405 -0.52 8.66 -40.00
CA PRO A 405 0.59 9.09 -39.14
C PRO A 405 0.17 9.21 -37.67
N GLU A 406 -1.09 9.55 -37.40
CA GLU A 406 -1.64 9.60 -36.04
C GLU A 406 -1.74 8.23 -35.36
N ASP A 407 -1.81 7.14 -36.13
CA ASP A 407 -1.81 5.77 -35.62
C ASP A 407 -0.39 5.25 -35.42
N THR A 408 0.52 5.51 -36.38
CA THR A 408 1.94 5.12 -36.28
C THR A 408 2.64 5.74 -35.09
N ILE A 409 2.35 7.00 -34.78
CA ILE A 409 2.95 7.68 -33.61
C ILE A 409 2.55 7.02 -32.28
N GLN A 410 1.43 6.30 -32.22
CA GLN A 410 1.02 5.57 -31.01
C GLN A 410 1.91 4.37 -30.73
N ASN A 411 2.43 3.71 -31.78
CA ASN A 411 3.40 2.63 -31.65
C ASN A 411 4.74 3.12 -31.07
N VAL A 412 5.12 4.38 -31.37
CA VAL A 412 6.32 5.01 -30.80
C VAL A 412 6.08 5.38 -29.33
N LYS A 413 4.90 5.92 -29.02
CA LYS A 413 4.57 6.43 -27.68
C LYS A 413 4.33 5.31 -26.66
N SER A 414 3.83 4.16 -27.07
CA SER A 414 3.48 3.07 -26.17
C SER A 414 3.73 1.69 -26.79
N LEU A 415 4.22 0.75 -25.98
CA LEU A 415 4.40 -0.64 -26.37
C LEU A 415 3.09 -1.32 -26.81
N LEU A 416 1.98 -0.98 -26.15
CA LEU A 416 0.65 -1.44 -26.52
C LEU A 416 -0.10 -0.27 -27.16
N PRO A 417 -0.16 -0.21 -28.50
CA PRO A 417 -0.72 0.95 -29.18
C PRO A 417 -2.20 1.11 -28.82
N LYS A 418 -2.54 2.34 -28.48
CA LYS A 418 -3.92 2.75 -28.25
C LYS A 418 -4.41 3.50 -29.48
N PRO A 419 -5.69 3.34 -29.88
CA PRO A 419 -6.23 4.09 -31.00
C PRO A 419 -6.10 5.59 -30.74
N ALA A 420 -5.77 6.36 -31.79
CA ALA A 420 -5.69 7.81 -31.69
C ALA A 420 -7.03 8.38 -31.17
N LYS A 421 -6.94 9.23 -30.14
CA LYS A 421 -8.12 9.87 -29.56
C LYS A 421 -8.62 10.96 -30.51
N LYS A 422 -9.89 10.88 -30.89
CA LYS A 422 -10.59 11.94 -31.63
C LYS A 422 -11.14 12.99 -30.65
N ASP A 423 -11.25 14.23 -31.11
CA ASP A 423 -11.84 15.33 -30.34
C ASP A 423 -13.37 15.16 -30.25
N ARG A 424 -13.81 14.42 -29.23
CA ARG A 424 -15.23 14.05 -29.06
C ARG A 424 -16.14 15.27 -28.89
N ILE A 425 -15.64 16.33 -28.26
CA ILE A 425 -16.37 17.59 -28.06
C ILE A 425 -16.68 18.21 -29.42
N LYS A 426 -15.65 18.38 -30.27
CA LYS A 426 -15.80 18.90 -31.64
C LYS A 426 -16.76 18.06 -32.48
N LEU A 427 -16.71 16.73 -32.34
CA LEU A 427 -17.60 15.82 -33.06
C LEU A 427 -19.07 16.03 -32.69
N LEU A 428 -19.36 16.21 -31.39
CA LEU A 428 -20.73 16.38 -30.87
C LEU A 428 -21.29 17.76 -31.19
N GLU A 429 -20.51 18.83 -30.98
CA GLU A 429 -20.97 20.20 -31.22
C GLU A 429 -21.25 20.50 -32.70
N ASN A 430 -20.49 19.87 -33.59
CA ASN A 430 -20.53 20.14 -35.03
C ASN A 430 -21.11 18.99 -35.87
N GLU A 431 -21.76 17.99 -35.26
CA GLU A 431 -22.22 16.76 -35.93
C GLU A 431 -22.99 17.03 -37.23
N ASN A 432 -23.88 18.03 -37.19
CA ASN A 432 -24.78 18.45 -38.26
C ASN A 432 -24.35 19.75 -38.96
N ARG A 433 -23.18 20.32 -38.61
CA ARG A 433 -22.68 21.56 -39.23
C ARG A 433 -21.78 21.22 -40.43
N VAL A 434 -22.19 21.70 -41.60
CA VAL A 434 -21.49 21.45 -42.87
C VAL A 434 -21.40 22.76 -43.64
N LEU A 435 -20.21 23.09 -44.13
CA LEU A 435 -19.93 24.26 -44.96
C LEU A 435 -19.90 23.84 -46.42
N ARG A 436 -20.58 24.58 -47.30
CA ARG A 436 -20.67 24.26 -48.72
C ARG A 436 -20.18 25.44 -49.54
N TYR A 437 -19.31 25.12 -50.50
CA TYR A 437 -18.65 26.08 -51.37
C TYR A 437 -18.83 25.64 -52.82
N GLU A 438 -19.07 26.58 -53.71
CA GLU A 438 -19.02 26.35 -55.14
C GLU A 438 -17.61 26.67 -55.65
N ALA A 439 -17.10 25.79 -56.50
CA ALA A 439 -15.76 25.92 -57.06
C ALA A 439 -15.73 25.50 -58.53
N VAL A 440 -14.73 26.00 -59.24
CA VAL A 440 -14.41 25.64 -60.63
C VAL A 440 -12.99 25.10 -60.66
N MET A 441 -12.72 24.11 -61.50
CA MET A 441 -11.37 23.53 -61.63
C MET A 441 -10.50 24.43 -62.52
N ASP A 442 -9.29 24.76 -62.07
CA ASP A 442 -8.34 25.56 -62.83
C ASP A 442 -7.82 24.72 -64.02
N GLY A 443 -8.22 25.10 -65.24
CA GLY A 443 -7.99 24.34 -66.48
C GLY A 443 -9.24 23.75 -67.15
N ASP A 444 -10.36 23.57 -66.42
CA ASP A 444 -11.67 23.17 -66.97
C ASP A 444 -12.78 24.06 -66.41
N CYS A 445 -12.90 25.25 -67.00
CA CYS A 445 -13.80 26.29 -66.52
C CYS A 445 -15.29 26.01 -66.76
N GLN A 446 -15.63 24.93 -67.48
CA GLN A 446 -17.02 24.61 -67.82
C GLN A 446 -17.72 23.85 -66.70
N ARG A 447 -16.98 23.07 -65.90
CA ARG A 447 -17.57 22.23 -64.85
C ARG A 447 -17.60 22.93 -63.51
N LYS A 448 -18.77 22.89 -62.87
CA LYS A 448 -18.98 23.45 -61.54
C LYS A 448 -18.99 22.33 -60.51
N PHE A 449 -18.30 22.56 -59.40
CA PHE A 449 -18.18 21.61 -58.32
C PHE A 449 -18.74 22.20 -57.02
N LEU A 450 -19.30 21.35 -56.18
CA LEU A 450 -19.73 21.64 -54.84
C LEU A 450 -18.75 20.97 -53.86
N ILE A 451 -17.94 21.78 -53.20
CA ILE A 451 -17.04 21.36 -52.13
C ILE A 451 -17.81 21.43 -50.80
N VAL A 452 -17.84 20.32 -50.09
CA VAL A 452 -18.59 20.15 -48.85
C VAL A 452 -17.60 19.80 -47.73
N TYR A 453 -17.43 20.72 -46.78
CA TYR A 453 -16.55 20.60 -45.61
C TYR A 453 -17.36 20.28 -44.35
N ARG A 454 -17.07 19.15 -43.71
CA ARG A 454 -17.73 18.75 -42.46
C ARG A 454 -16.90 19.18 -41.25
N LEU A 455 -17.46 20.06 -40.42
CA LEU A 455 -16.78 20.62 -39.25
C LEU A 455 -16.55 19.60 -38.11
N ALA A 456 -17.32 18.52 -38.06
CA ALA A 456 -17.21 17.49 -37.03
C ALA A 456 -15.89 16.68 -37.11
N ASP A 457 -15.43 16.36 -38.33
CA ASP A 457 -14.29 15.46 -38.60
C ASP A 457 -13.23 16.07 -39.53
N ASP A 458 -13.39 17.34 -39.95
CA ASP A 458 -12.56 18.03 -40.96
C ASP A 458 -12.48 17.31 -42.31
N LEU A 459 -13.53 16.57 -42.68
CA LEU A 459 -13.58 15.81 -43.93
C LEU A 459 -14.13 16.67 -45.07
N ILE A 460 -13.49 16.55 -46.23
CA ILE A 460 -13.87 17.23 -47.47
C ILE A 460 -14.46 16.21 -48.43
N SER A 461 -15.55 16.57 -49.09
CA SER A 461 -16.10 15.82 -50.23
C SER A 461 -16.44 16.77 -51.36
N VAL A 462 -16.29 16.31 -52.60
CA VAL A 462 -16.52 17.13 -53.78
C VAL A 462 -17.56 16.45 -54.66
N TYR A 463 -18.57 17.21 -55.07
CA TYR A 463 -19.64 16.75 -55.96
C TYR A 463 -19.63 17.58 -57.24
N GLU A 464 -19.78 16.93 -58.38
CA GLU A 464 -19.92 17.60 -59.67
C GLU A 464 -21.38 18.03 -59.86
N LYS A 465 -21.61 19.32 -60.09
CA LYS A 465 -22.95 19.83 -60.43
C LYS A 465 -23.23 19.50 -61.90
N PRO A 466 -24.43 18.98 -62.24
CA PRO A 466 -24.79 18.75 -63.63
C PRO A 466 -24.84 20.07 -64.40
N LEU A 467 -24.50 20.01 -65.69
CA LEU A 467 -24.69 21.12 -66.62
C LEU A 467 -26.17 21.22 -66.99
N ASP A 468 -26.70 22.44 -67.04
CA ASP A 468 -28.09 22.70 -67.41
C ASP A 468 -28.39 22.10 -68.81
N GLY A 469 -29.44 21.27 -68.90
CA GLY A 469 -29.84 20.59 -70.14
C GLY A 469 -29.42 19.11 -70.26
N TYR A 470 -28.57 18.60 -69.36
CA TYR A 470 -28.21 17.17 -69.28
C TYR A 470 -28.75 16.55 -67.98
N GLY A 471 -29.24 15.31 -68.03
CA GLY A 471 -30.01 14.65 -66.98
C GLY A 471 -29.42 14.71 -65.55
N CYS A 472 -30.33 14.73 -64.59
CA CYS A 472 -30.18 15.00 -63.17
C CYS A 472 -29.39 13.92 -62.37
N LEU A 473 -28.08 13.81 -62.60
CA LEU A 473 -27.20 12.95 -61.79
C LEU A 473 -25.99 13.75 -61.27
N THR A 474 -26.10 14.27 -60.04
CA THR A 474 -24.96 14.81 -59.28
C THR A 474 -23.97 13.67 -58.99
N ARG A 475 -22.80 13.70 -59.63
CA ARG A 475 -21.78 12.66 -59.45
C ARG A 475 -20.85 13.05 -58.29
N LYS A 476 -20.55 12.12 -57.39
CA LYS A 476 -19.51 12.32 -56.36
C LYS A 476 -18.14 12.26 -57.07
N PHE A 477 -17.42 13.38 -57.08
CA PHE A 477 -16.08 13.50 -57.65
C PHE A 477 -15.01 13.03 -56.66
N LEU A 478 -15.15 13.42 -55.39
CA LEU A 478 -14.27 12.99 -54.31
C LEU A 478 -15.08 12.53 -53.10
N GLU A 479 -14.77 11.33 -52.62
CA GLU A 479 -15.34 10.82 -51.37
C GLU A 479 -14.79 11.55 -50.14
N ARG A 480 -15.56 11.51 -49.05
CA ARG A 480 -15.27 12.14 -47.76
C ARG A 480 -13.90 11.67 -47.25
N ILE A 481 -12.91 12.54 -47.33
CA ILE A 481 -11.55 12.25 -46.87
C ILE A 481 -10.91 13.50 -46.28
N ARG A 482 -9.96 13.30 -45.35
CA ARG A 482 -9.17 14.38 -44.78
C ARG A 482 -7.97 14.62 -45.70
N ILE A 483 -7.79 15.84 -46.16
CA ILE A 483 -6.83 16.16 -47.22
C ILE A 483 -5.69 16.98 -46.63
N PRO A 484 -4.43 16.50 -46.71
CA PRO A 484 -3.26 17.27 -46.30
C PRO A 484 -2.97 18.38 -47.31
N LYS A 485 -2.40 19.49 -46.85
CA LYS A 485 -1.91 20.56 -47.70
C LYS A 485 -0.68 20.09 -48.49
N PRO A 486 -0.46 20.58 -49.72
CA PRO A 486 0.63 20.13 -50.58
C PRO A 486 2.02 20.37 -49.96
N ASP A 487 2.19 21.46 -49.21
CA ASP A 487 3.48 21.83 -48.58
C ASP A 487 3.73 21.18 -47.21
N SER A 488 2.89 20.23 -46.79
CA SER A 488 2.99 19.65 -45.44
C SER A 488 4.01 18.51 -45.32
N HIS A 489 4.64 18.40 -44.16
CA HIS A 489 5.62 17.33 -43.91
C HIS A 489 4.92 15.96 -43.85
N PRO A 490 5.44 14.91 -44.51
CA PRO A 490 4.80 13.58 -44.56
C PRO A 490 4.52 12.97 -43.17
N ASP A 491 5.40 13.21 -42.21
CA ASP A 491 5.30 12.68 -40.83
C ASP A 491 4.31 13.46 -39.94
N ALA A 492 4.00 14.71 -40.31
CA ALA A 492 3.12 15.60 -39.57
C ALA A 492 2.26 16.41 -40.56
N PRO A 493 1.31 15.74 -41.26
CA PRO A 493 0.51 16.40 -42.27
C PRO A 493 -0.35 17.49 -41.65
N MET A 494 -0.28 18.68 -42.23
CA MET A 494 -1.16 19.78 -41.90
C MET A 494 -2.37 19.72 -42.84
N TYR A 495 -3.56 19.52 -42.28
CA TYR A 495 -4.79 19.36 -43.05
C TYR A 495 -5.45 20.70 -43.40
N TYR A 496 -6.28 20.72 -44.44
CA TYR A 496 -7.11 21.87 -44.78
C TYR A 496 -8.13 22.18 -43.67
N GLY A 497 -8.18 23.45 -43.26
CA GLY A 497 -9.11 24.00 -42.28
C GLY A 497 -10.12 24.95 -42.92
N PRO A 498 -11.15 25.38 -42.18
CA PRO A 498 -12.17 26.29 -42.71
C PRO A 498 -11.61 27.69 -43.04
N ASN A 499 -10.45 28.07 -42.49
CA ASN A 499 -9.74 29.30 -42.83
C ASN A 499 -9.12 29.30 -44.23
N ASP A 500 -8.91 28.12 -44.82
CA ASP A 500 -8.33 28.00 -46.16
C ASP A 500 -9.39 28.18 -47.26
N PHE A 501 -10.68 28.19 -46.91
CA PHE A 501 -11.80 28.32 -47.84
C PHE A 501 -12.38 29.74 -47.82
N TYR A 502 -11.91 30.59 -48.73
CA TYR A 502 -12.42 31.94 -48.96
C TYR A 502 -12.65 32.18 -50.46
N ILE A 503 -13.37 33.24 -50.81
CA ILE A 503 -13.73 33.49 -52.21
C ILE A 503 -12.49 33.88 -53.02
N GLY A 504 -12.27 33.18 -54.14
CA GLY A 504 -11.04 33.30 -54.94
C GLY A 504 -9.86 32.49 -54.40
N ALA A 505 -10.03 31.68 -53.34
CA ALA A 505 -8.96 30.80 -52.85
C ALA A 505 -8.65 29.68 -53.84
N HIS A 506 -7.36 29.40 -54.03
CA HIS A 506 -6.87 28.24 -54.77
C HIS A 506 -6.64 27.07 -53.80
N VAL A 507 -7.44 26.02 -53.93
CA VAL A 507 -7.39 24.82 -53.10
C VAL A 507 -6.99 23.63 -53.96
N GLU A 508 -5.85 23.02 -53.66
CA GLU A 508 -5.36 21.83 -54.37
C GLU A 508 -5.84 20.55 -53.67
N LEU A 509 -6.75 19.83 -54.32
CA LEU A 509 -7.28 18.56 -53.81
C LEU A 509 -6.77 17.41 -54.68
N PHE A 510 -5.84 16.60 -54.16
CA PHE A 510 -5.22 15.48 -54.90
C PHE A 510 -4.66 15.87 -56.28
N LYS A 511 -3.89 16.96 -56.35
CA LYS A 511 -3.32 17.52 -57.59
C LYS A 511 -4.32 18.10 -58.58
N HIS A 512 -5.58 18.27 -58.15
CA HIS A 512 -6.58 19.04 -58.90
C HIS A 512 -6.74 20.42 -58.25
N PRO A 513 -6.33 21.50 -58.92
CA PRO A 513 -6.53 22.86 -58.43
C PRO A 513 -7.99 23.31 -58.60
N PHE A 514 -8.61 23.75 -57.51
CA PHE A 514 -9.95 24.32 -57.50
C PHE A 514 -9.91 25.79 -57.07
N ILE A 515 -10.68 26.63 -57.75
CA ILE A 515 -10.88 28.03 -57.39
C ILE A 515 -12.28 28.17 -56.81
N ILE A 516 -12.39 28.65 -55.58
CA ILE A 516 -13.68 28.88 -54.92
C ILE A 516 -14.33 30.12 -55.52
N THR A 517 -15.53 29.95 -56.09
CA THR A 517 -16.27 31.02 -56.77
C THR A 517 -17.42 31.57 -55.93
N ASP A 518 -18.08 30.72 -55.14
CA ASP A 518 -19.23 31.10 -54.32
C ASP A 518 -19.34 30.23 -53.04
N ALA A 519 -20.20 30.61 -52.09
CA ALA A 519 -20.43 29.89 -50.84
C ALA A 519 -21.89 29.95 -50.37
N ASP A 520 -22.37 28.94 -49.65
CA ASP A 520 -23.72 28.96 -49.06
C ASP A 520 -23.84 30.09 -48.00
N ARG A 521 -25.02 30.72 -47.90
CA ARG A 521 -25.31 31.73 -46.84
C ARG A 521 -25.09 31.21 -45.42
N CYS A 522 -25.26 29.90 -45.20
CA CYS A 522 -24.99 29.25 -43.92
C CYS A 522 -23.51 29.33 -43.51
N VAL A 523 -22.59 29.37 -44.49
CA VAL A 523 -21.16 29.51 -44.25
C VAL A 523 -20.84 30.87 -43.65
N LEU A 524 -21.41 31.94 -44.23
CA LEU A 524 -21.22 33.30 -43.73
C LEU A 524 -21.70 33.44 -42.29
N LYS A 525 -22.92 32.96 -41.99
CA LYS A 525 -23.47 32.97 -40.62
C LYS A 525 -22.56 32.25 -39.62
N PHE A 526 -22.08 31.06 -39.98
CA PHE A 526 -21.19 30.28 -39.12
C PHE A 526 -19.86 30.99 -38.84
N ILE A 527 -19.27 31.62 -39.85
CA ILE A 527 -18.02 32.35 -39.71
C ILE A 527 -18.21 33.63 -38.89
N GLU A 528 -19.34 34.32 -39.03
CA GLU A 528 -19.68 35.51 -38.24
C GLU A 528 -19.92 35.18 -36.76
N GLU A 529 -20.61 34.07 -36.46
CA GLU A 529 -20.77 33.56 -35.09
C GLU A 529 -19.42 33.23 -34.43
N ASN A 530 -18.43 32.81 -35.23
CA ASN A 530 -17.11 32.37 -34.76
C ASN A 530 -15.98 33.34 -35.16
N ARG A 531 -16.27 34.64 -35.29
CA ARG A 531 -15.36 35.66 -35.86
C ARG A 531 -13.94 35.66 -35.30
N LEU A 532 -13.75 35.27 -34.03
CA LEU A 532 -12.44 35.22 -33.37
C LEU A 532 -11.52 34.10 -33.90
N GLN A 533 -12.08 33.05 -34.51
CA GLN A 533 -11.31 31.90 -35.03
C GLN A 533 -10.86 32.09 -36.49
N PHE A 534 -11.41 33.10 -37.18
CA PHE A 534 -11.23 33.34 -38.60
C PHE A 534 -10.43 34.61 -38.88
N SER A 535 -9.63 34.60 -39.95
CA SER A 535 -8.94 35.79 -40.43
C SER A 535 -9.93 36.80 -41.01
N GLN A 536 -9.69 38.10 -40.80
CA GLN A 536 -10.57 39.17 -41.29
C GLN A 536 -10.75 39.12 -42.82
N HIS A 537 -9.68 38.80 -43.55
CA HIS A 537 -9.70 38.63 -45.00
C HIS A 537 -10.74 37.59 -45.48
N VAL A 538 -10.89 36.47 -44.75
CA VAL A 538 -11.85 35.41 -45.10
C VAL A 538 -13.28 35.93 -44.97
N ILE A 539 -13.57 36.63 -43.87
CA ILE A 539 -14.90 37.21 -43.58
C ILE A 539 -15.27 38.25 -44.64
N ASP A 540 -14.34 39.16 -44.95
CA ASP A 540 -14.59 40.26 -45.87
C ASP A 540 -14.81 39.74 -47.31
N SER A 541 -14.05 38.73 -47.74
CA SER A 541 -14.23 38.10 -49.05
C SER A 541 -15.63 37.51 -49.22
N LEU A 542 -16.16 36.83 -48.19
CA LEU A 542 -17.49 36.21 -48.23
C LEU A 542 -18.61 37.25 -48.16
N ARG A 543 -18.43 38.32 -47.38
CA ARG A 543 -19.40 39.43 -47.28
C ARG A 543 -19.55 40.17 -48.60
N GLN A 544 -18.44 40.51 -49.25
CA GLN A 544 -18.45 41.23 -50.53
C GLN A 544 -19.23 40.48 -51.63
N LYS A 545 -19.21 39.14 -51.61
CA LYS A 545 -19.94 38.34 -52.60
C LYS A 545 -21.39 38.05 -52.21
N LEU A 546 -21.66 37.77 -50.94
CA LEU A 546 -22.97 37.29 -50.48
C LEU A 546 -23.92 38.39 -50.01
N CYS A 547 -23.41 39.59 -49.72
CA CYS A 547 -24.19 40.81 -49.46
C CYS A 547 -23.81 41.94 -50.43
N PRO A 548 -24.20 41.86 -51.73
CA PRO A 548 -23.88 42.93 -52.68
C PRO A 548 -24.59 44.26 -52.41
N ASP A 549 -25.69 44.27 -51.65
CA ASP A 549 -26.55 45.47 -51.48
C ASP A 549 -26.91 45.70 -50.01
N ASN A 550 -26.18 46.61 -49.34
CA ASN A 550 -26.68 47.34 -48.16
C ASN A 550 -26.01 48.73 -48.00
N GLU A 551 -25.25 49.22 -48.97
CA GLU A 551 -24.61 50.55 -48.90
C GLU A 551 -25.39 51.68 -49.58
N ASN A 552 -26.51 51.41 -50.29
CA ASN A 552 -27.23 52.42 -51.07
C ASN A 552 -28.54 52.97 -50.45
N HIS A 553 -28.81 52.78 -49.14
CA HIS A 553 -30.05 53.28 -48.51
C HIS A 553 -29.90 54.14 -47.24
N ASN A 554 -28.69 54.61 -46.90
CA ASN A 554 -28.49 55.55 -45.77
C ASN A 554 -27.92 56.91 -46.22
N GLN A 555 -28.42 57.46 -47.33
CA GLN A 555 -28.27 58.87 -47.68
C GLN A 555 -29.62 59.46 -48.07
N MET A 556 -30.52 59.64 -47.11
CA MET A 556 -31.52 60.71 -47.14
C MET A 556 -32.14 60.85 -45.75
N GLU A 557 -32.39 62.10 -45.37
CA GLU A 557 -33.01 62.58 -44.12
C GLU A 557 -32.11 62.84 -42.92
N ALA A 558 -31.42 63.98 -42.97
CA ALA A 558 -31.29 64.86 -41.81
C ALA A 558 -32.13 66.12 -42.10
N PRO A 559 -33.11 66.51 -41.26
CA PRO A 559 -33.72 67.83 -41.34
C PRO A 559 -32.80 68.87 -40.70
N GLN A 560 -32.62 69.98 -41.41
CA GLN A 560 -31.95 71.17 -40.90
C GLN A 560 -32.89 71.98 -39.97
N LEU A 561 -32.25 72.51 -38.93
CA LEU A 561 -32.68 73.47 -37.89
C LEU A 561 -33.41 72.91 -36.66
#